data_AF-A0A2H5B8Z5-F1
#
_entry.id   AF-A0A2H5B8Z5-F1
#
_cell.length_a   1.000
_cell.length_b   1.000
_cell.length_c   1.000
_cell.angle_alpha   90.00
_cell.angle_beta   90.00
_cell.angle_gamma   90.00
#
_symmetry.space_group_name_H-M   'P 1'
#
loop_
_entity.id
_entity.type
_entity.pdbx_description
1 polymer ?
#
loop_
_entity_poly.entity_id
_entity_poly.type
_entity_poly.pdbx_seq_one_letter_code
_entity_poly.pdbx_strand_id
1 'polypeptide(L)'
;MPKLLRPLLAEPPADGPAPATTYRQLLADCPALEVSLLGDPAAEPGSDWVSAAELPFRVAELIEAEAGRIEARHGARPRPHVAASRLLHHYLWSVCLLHSGPWYLGGVVPQGVQPWLEARTGRFALALPESAPTGDGSELREVLAARLGPVLAAFQPYVKRGPRALWGMAADDLASGLWYLGRMRDEEERAVALAEALLPGDTPPFPGAADFRRLPGTAGRSHLTRTRLGCCLYYAIAPAEACLTCPRTSDAERVRRLEL
;
A
#
# COMPACT_ATOMS: atom_id res chain seq x y z
N MET A 1 -18.22 7.69 36.20
CA MET A 1 -18.07 6.23 36.00
C MET A 1 -18.04 5.97 34.50
N PRO A 2 -16.88 5.67 33.89
CA PRO A 2 -16.80 5.43 32.45
C PRO A 2 -17.40 4.06 32.14
N LYS A 3 -18.38 4.03 31.22
CA LYS A 3 -18.89 2.78 30.65
C LYS A 3 -17.80 2.20 29.73
N LEU A 4 -17.21 1.10 30.17
CA LEU A 4 -16.39 0.22 29.36
C LEU A 4 -17.23 -0.33 28.20
N LEU A 5 -17.07 0.23 27.00
CA LEU A 5 -17.39 -0.48 25.77
C LEU A 5 -16.21 -1.41 25.48
N ARG A 6 -16.36 -2.67 25.90
CA ARG A 6 -15.54 -3.77 25.42
C ARG A 6 -16.16 -4.24 24.09
N PRO A 7 -15.36 -4.45 23.02
CA PRO A 7 -15.89 -4.62 21.68
C PRO A 7 -16.50 -6.01 21.48
N LEU A 8 -17.63 -6.10 20.78
CA LEU A 8 -18.07 -7.33 20.11
C LEU A 8 -17.22 -7.50 18.83
N LEU A 9 -15.99 -7.92 19.00
CA LEU A 9 -15.28 -8.68 17.96
C LEU A 9 -15.28 -10.11 18.46
N ALA A 10 -16.00 -10.98 17.76
CA ALA A 10 -15.97 -12.42 18.03
C ALA A 10 -14.53 -12.92 17.97
N GLU A 11 -14.16 -13.86 18.85
CA GLU A 11 -12.88 -14.55 18.75
C GLU A 11 -12.79 -15.20 17.36
N PRO A 12 -11.75 -14.89 16.56
CA PRO A 12 -11.60 -15.48 15.24
C PRO A 12 -11.35 -17.00 15.39
N PRO A 13 -11.83 -17.83 14.44
CA PRO A 13 -11.54 -19.25 14.44
C PRO A 13 -10.02 -19.51 14.47
N ALA A 14 -9.61 -20.58 15.16
CA ALA A 14 -8.21 -20.93 15.38
C ALA A 14 -7.41 -21.10 14.07
N ASP A 15 -8.09 -21.48 12.98
CA ASP A 15 -7.55 -21.50 11.63
C ASP A 15 -8.33 -20.49 10.76
N GLY A 16 -7.64 -19.44 10.31
CA GLY A 16 -8.20 -18.49 9.34
C GLY A 16 -8.47 -19.15 7.97
N PRO A 17 -9.16 -18.44 7.05
CA PRO A 17 -9.37 -18.96 5.69
C PRO A 17 -8.04 -19.29 5.02
N ALA A 18 -7.99 -20.42 4.29
CA ALA A 18 -6.77 -20.88 3.62
C ALA A 18 -6.12 -19.75 2.79
N PRO A 19 -4.82 -19.47 2.95
CA PRO A 19 -4.17 -18.30 2.34
C PRO A 19 -4.45 -18.15 0.84
N ALA A 20 -4.43 -19.25 0.09
CA ALA A 20 -4.72 -19.23 -1.34
C ALA A 20 -6.10 -18.66 -1.69
N THR A 21 -7.13 -18.95 -0.90
CA THR A 21 -8.48 -18.42 -1.12
C THR A 21 -8.53 -16.94 -0.79
N THR A 22 -7.93 -16.53 0.33
CA THR A 22 -7.87 -15.12 0.75
C THR A 22 -7.13 -14.24 -0.27
N TYR A 23 -6.00 -14.69 -0.79
CA TYR A 23 -5.26 -13.95 -1.82
C TYR A 23 -5.98 -13.93 -3.17
N ARG A 24 -6.63 -15.02 -3.57
CA ARG A 24 -7.48 -15.00 -4.78
C ARG A 24 -8.61 -13.99 -4.66
N GLN A 25 -9.26 -13.93 -3.50
CA GLN A 25 -10.29 -12.92 -3.23
C GLN A 25 -9.71 -11.50 -3.24
N LEU A 26 -8.58 -11.27 -2.57
CA LEU A 26 -7.90 -9.97 -2.56
C LEU A 26 -7.61 -9.48 -3.98
N LEU A 27 -7.09 -10.34 -4.85
CA LEU A 27 -6.77 -9.96 -6.24
C LEU A 27 -8.02 -9.75 -7.09
N ALA A 28 -9.13 -10.45 -6.80
CA ALA A 28 -10.42 -10.20 -7.44
C ALA A 28 -11.01 -8.84 -7.03
N ASP A 29 -10.90 -8.47 -5.75
CA ASP A 29 -11.39 -7.20 -5.21
C ASP A 29 -10.48 -6.02 -5.60
N CYS A 30 -9.20 -6.26 -5.90
CA CYS A 30 -8.21 -5.22 -6.16
C CYS A 30 -7.62 -5.28 -7.58
N PRO A 31 -8.34 -4.81 -8.62
CA PRO A 31 -7.83 -4.85 -10.00
C PRO A 31 -6.57 -4.01 -10.23
N ALA A 32 -6.31 -3.01 -9.39
CA ALA A 32 -5.06 -2.22 -9.44
C ALA A 32 -3.83 -2.98 -8.90
N LEU A 33 -4.02 -4.12 -8.22
CA LEU A 33 -2.95 -4.95 -7.67
C LEU A 33 -2.63 -6.09 -8.67
N GLU A 34 -1.69 -5.83 -9.57
CA GLU A 34 -1.26 -6.80 -10.58
C GLU A 34 -0.26 -7.82 -10.02
N VAL A 35 -0.77 -8.95 -9.52
CA VAL A 35 0.03 -10.03 -8.93
C VAL A 35 -0.31 -11.37 -9.59
N SER A 36 0.72 -12.13 -9.97
CA SER A 36 0.60 -13.53 -10.38
C SER A 36 0.87 -14.45 -9.20
N LEU A 37 -0.11 -15.29 -8.85
CA LEU A 37 0.06 -16.30 -7.80
C LEU A 37 0.83 -17.49 -8.37
N LEU A 38 1.92 -17.88 -7.71
CA LEU A 38 2.70 -19.05 -8.06
C LEU A 38 2.04 -20.31 -7.47
N GLY A 39 1.96 -21.37 -8.27
CA GLY A 39 1.25 -22.61 -7.88
C GLY A 39 1.98 -23.47 -6.84
N ASP A 40 3.30 -23.25 -6.66
CA ASP A 40 4.15 -23.94 -5.70
C ASP A 40 4.80 -22.89 -4.77
N PRO A 41 4.72 -23.03 -3.44
CA PRO A 41 5.41 -22.17 -2.48
C PRO A 41 6.93 -22.06 -2.68
N ALA A 42 7.55 -23.08 -3.30
CA ALA A 42 8.98 -23.11 -3.63
C ALA A 42 9.29 -22.63 -5.05
N ALA A 43 8.29 -22.27 -5.85
CA ALA A 43 8.53 -21.77 -7.20
C ALA A 43 9.20 -20.39 -7.15
N GLU A 44 10.28 -20.27 -7.91
CA GLU A 44 10.90 -18.98 -8.22
C GLU A 44 10.49 -18.56 -9.64
N PRO A 45 10.04 -17.32 -9.83
CA PRO A 45 9.84 -16.81 -11.16
C PRO A 45 11.22 -16.59 -11.82
N GLY A 46 11.30 -16.67 -13.16
CA GLY A 46 12.58 -16.67 -13.90
C GLY A 46 13.48 -15.45 -13.68
N SER A 47 14.66 -15.41 -14.30
CA SER A 47 15.73 -14.43 -14.01
C SER A 47 15.39 -12.93 -14.17
N ASP A 48 14.27 -12.60 -14.81
CA ASP A 48 13.78 -11.22 -14.98
C ASP A 48 13.08 -10.66 -13.75
N TRP A 49 12.88 -11.49 -12.74
CA TRP A 49 12.23 -11.16 -11.48
C TRP A 49 13.26 -10.85 -10.40
N VAL A 50 12.96 -9.83 -9.59
CA VAL A 50 13.80 -9.38 -8.50
C VAL A 50 13.12 -9.76 -7.20
N SER A 51 13.75 -10.62 -6.41
CA SER A 51 13.24 -10.96 -5.07
C SER A 51 13.33 -9.76 -4.13
N ALA A 52 12.54 -9.78 -3.05
CA ALA A 52 12.63 -8.77 -2.00
C ALA A 52 14.04 -8.67 -1.37
N ALA A 53 14.81 -9.77 -1.36
CA ALA A 53 16.18 -9.80 -0.85
C ALA A 53 17.19 -9.15 -1.81
N GLU A 54 16.98 -9.29 -3.13
CA GLU A 54 17.85 -8.71 -4.16
C GLU A 54 17.54 -7.23 -4.44
N LEU A 55 16.29 -6.83 -4.22
CA LEU A 55 15.79 -5.49 -4.55
C LEU A 55 16.70 -4.36 -4.02
N PRO A 56 17.19 -4.36 -2.76
CA PRO A 56 18.11 -3.35 -2.25
C PRO A 56 19.38 -3.16 -3.10
N PHE A 57 19.83 -4.20 -3.80
CA PHE A 57 21.04 -4.18 -4.63
C PHE A 57 20.77 -3.81 -6.08
N ARG A 58 19.50 -3.77 -6.51
CA ARG A 58 19.08 -3.50 -7.91
C ARG A 58 18.28 -2.21 -8.06
N VAL A 59 18.26 -1.34 -7.04
CA VAL A 59 17.44 -0.11 -7.02
C VAL A 59 17.66 0.77 -8.24
N ALA A 60 18.91 1.02 -8.64
CA ALA A 60 19.22 1.86 -9.80
C ALA A 60 18.63 1.30 -11.11
N GLU A 61 18.79 -0.01 -11.34
CA GLU A 61 18.23 -0.70 -12.50
C GLU A 61 16.70 -0.61 -12.53
N LEU A 62 16.06 -0.87 -11.39
CA LEU A 62 14.61 -0.80 -11.28
C LEU A 62 14.07 0.62 -11.51
N ILE A 63 14.80 1.64 -11.07
CA ILE A 63 14.45 3.05 -11.32
C ILE A 63 14.54 3.39 -12.80
N GLU A 64 15.56 2.91 -13.50
CA GLU A 64 15.67 3.12 -14.95
C GLU A 64 14.55 2.42 -15.71
N ALA A 65 14.16 1.21 -15.29
CA ALA A 65 13.02 0.52 -15.87
C ALA A 65 11.69 1.26 -15.61
N GLU A 66 11.49 1.81 -14.41
CA GLU A 66 10.33 2.66 -14.09
C GLU A 66 10.33 3.95 -14.92
N ALA A 67 11.48 4.60 -15.09
CA ALA A 67 11.59 5.79 -15.93
C ALA A 67 11.20 5.47 -17.38
N GLY A 68 11.63 4.32 -17.91
CA GLY A 68 11.23 3.84 -19.24
C GLY A 68 9.73 3.56 -19.36
N ARG A 69 9.10 2.96 -18.34
CA ARG A 69 7.63 2.76 -18.30
C ARG A 69 6.87 4.08 -18.31
N ILE A 70 7.32 5.06 -17.52
CA ILE A 70 6.71 6.39 -17.47
C ILE A 70 6.88 7.10 -18.83
N GLU A 71 8.07 7.02 -19.42
CA GLU A 71 8.35 7.61 -20.74
C GLU A 71 7.48 6.98 -21.83
N ALA A 72 7.34 5.65 -21.86
CA ALA A 72 6.49 4.95 -22.81
C ALA A 72 5.01 5.31 -22.67
N ARG A 73 4.51 5.50 -21.44
CA ARG A 73 3.11 5.82 -21.16
C ARG A 73 2.77 7.29 -21.38
N HIS A 74 3.66 8.20 -21.02
CA HIS A 74 3.38 9.64 -20.97
C HIS A 74 4.15 10.46 -22.02
N GLY A 75 5.00 9.82 -22.82
CA GLY A 75 5.77 10.47 -23.89
C GLY A 75 6.93 11.34 -23.41
N ALA A 76 7.23 11.35 -22.11
CA ALA A 76 8.30 12.16 -21.52
C ALA A 76 8.99 11.43 -20.37
N ARG A 77 10.33 11.43 -20.41
CA ARG A 77 11.13 10.84 -19.34
C ARG A 77 11.04 11.69 -18.05
N PRO A 78 10.73 11.08 -16.90
CA PRO A 78 10.68 11.81 -15.64
C PRO A 78 12.09 12.15 -15.13
N ARG A 79 12.19 13.12 -14.22
CA ARG A 79 13.43 13.33 -13.44
C ARG A 79 13.74 12.07 -12.62
N PRO A 80 15.02 11.69 -12.42
CA PRO A 80 15.37 10.41 -11.75
C PRO A 80 14.70 10.21 -10.38
N HIS A 81 14.71 11.22 -9.51
CA HIS A 81 14.05 11.15 -8.19
C HIS A 81 12.52 11.04 -8.24
N VAL A 82 11.89 11.43 -9.36
CA VAL A 82 10.45 11.24 -9.59
C VAL A 82 10.18 9.78 -9.94
N ALA A 83 10.96 9.17 -10.85
CA ALA A 83 10.89 7.74 -11.13
C ALA A 83 11.15 6.90 -9.86
N ALA A 84 12.19 7.26 -9.08
CA ALA A 84 12.47 6.60 -7.81
C ALA A 84 11.30 6.68 -6.82
N SER A 85 10.66 7.85 -6.68
CA SER A 85 9.50 7.99 -5.81
C SER A 85 8.26 7.26 -6.35
N ARG A 86 8.11 7.07 -7.67
CA ARG A 86 7.00 6.33 -8.26
C ARG A 86 7.15 4.83 -8.10
N LEU A 87 8.34 4.31 -8.40
CA LEU A 87 8.68 2.92 -8.13
C LEU A 87 8.50 2.59 -6.64
N LEU A 88 9.02 3.44 -5.75
CA LEU A 88 8.88 3.21 -4.32
C LEU A 88 7.41 3.19 -3.90
N HIS A 89 6.58 4.13 -4.39
CA HIS A 89 5.15 4.12 -4.12
C HIS A 89 4.47 2.83 -4.59
N HIS A 90 4.76 2.40 -5.82
CA HIS A 90 4.20 1.18 -6.39
C HIS A 90 4.54 -0.05 -5.53
N TYR A 91 5.80 -0.14 -5.11
CA TYR A 91 6.26 -1.20 -4.22
C TYR A 91 5.60 -1.14 -2.85
N LEU A 92 5.63 0.01 -2.18
CA LEU A 92 5.06 0.18 -0.84
C LEU A 92 3.56 -0.10 -0.83
N TRP A 93 2.80 0.46 -1.77
CA TRP A 93 1.36 0.24 -1.84
C TRP A 93 1.03 -1.24 -2.06
N SER A 94 1.71 -1.90 -2.99
CA SER A 94 1.48 -3.31 -3.31
C SER A 94 1.85 -4.23 -2.14
N VAL A 95 3.04 -4.04 -1.53
CA VAL A 95 3.48 -4.85 -0.39
C VAL A 95 2.59 -4.62 0.83
N CYS A 96 2.23 -3.36 1.12
CA CYS A 96 1.29 -3.06 2.20
C CYS A 96 -0.06 -3.74 1.96
N LEU A 97 -0.61 -3.69 0.75
CA LEU A 97 -1.89 -4.31 0.43
C LEU A 97 -1.81 -5.86 0.47
N LEU A 98 -0.72 -6.46 0.02
CA LEU A 98 -0.51 -7.91 0.10
C LEU A 98 -0.49 -8.42 1.55
N HIS A 99 -0.01 -7.63 2.51
CA HIS A 99 -0.01 -8.03 3.92
C HIS A 99 -1.28 -7.60 4.67
N SER A 100 -1.78 -6.41 4.39
CA SER A 100 -2.96 -5.85 5.08
C SER A 100 -4.28 -6.35 4.50
N GLY A 101 -4.31 -6.82 3.25
CA GLY A 101 -5.50 -7.37 2.62
C GLY A 101 -6.02 -8.63 3.30
N PRO A 102 -5.18 -9.66 3.52
CA PRO A 102 -5.58 -10.85 4.29
C PRO A 102 -6.02 -10.52 5.72
N TRP A 103 -5.37 -9.54 6.36
CA TRP A 103 -5.77 -9.04 7.67
C TRP A 103 -7.16 -8.39 7.63
N TYR A 104 -7.42 -7.55 6.63
CA TYR A 104 -8.73 -6.91 6.42
C TYR A 104 -9.85 -7.92 6.14
N LEU A 105 -9.57 -8.94 5.33
CA LEU A 105 -10.55 -9.93 4.87
C LEU A 105 -10.82 -11.03 5.90
N GLY A 106 -9.79 -11.50 6.60
CA GLY A 106 -9.87 -12.70 7.43
C GLY A 106 -9.14 -12.63 8.77
N GLY A 107 -8.60 -11.46 9.15
CA GLY A 107 -7.90 -11.29 10.43
C GLY A 107 -6.57 -12.05 10.53
N VAL A 108 -5.99 -12.46 9.39
CA VAL A 108 -4.70 -13.17 9.35
C VAL A 108 -3.57 -12.23 8.98
N VAL A 109 -2.43 -12.38 9.65
CA VAL A 109 -1.21 -11.61 9.36
C VAL A 109 -0.23 -12.56 8.68
N PRO A 110 -0.08 -12.49 7.35
CA PRO A 110 0.75 -13.44 6.63
C PRO A 110 2.23 -13.26 6.97
N GLN A 111 2.82 -14.29 7.55
CA GLN A 111 4.26 -14.37 7.79
C GLN A 111 4.94 -14.93 6.54
N GLY A 112 6.18 -14.51 6.26
CA GLY A 112 6.97 -15.10 5.18
C GLY A 112 6.63 -14.63 3.76
N VAL A 113 5.55 -13.86 3.55
CA VAL A 113 5.18 -13.30 2.25
C VAL A 113 6.25 -12.33 1.75
N GLN A 114 6.76 -12.62 0.55
CA GLN A 114 7.84 -11.89 -0.11
C GLN A 114 7.57 -11.87 -1.61
N PRO A 115 6.92 -10.82 -2.14
CA PRO A 115 6.64 -10.78 -3.56
C PRO A 115 7.92 -10.51 -4.37
N TRP A 116 8.03 -11.12 -5.54
CA TRP A 116 9.01 -10.74 -6.54
C TRP A 116 8.48 -9.60 -7.40
N LEU A 117 9.36 -8.72 -7.85
CA LEU A 117 9.05 -7.63 -8.77
C LEU A 117 9.67 -7.92 -10.15
N GLU A 118 8.86 -7.98 -11.20
CA GLU A 118 9.37 -8.07 -12.57
C GLU A 118 9.90 -6.70 -12.99
N ALA A 119 11.22 -6.59 -13.20
CA ALA A 119 11.88 -5.30 -13.39
C ALA A 119 11.31 -4.50 -14.57
N ARG A 120 10.95 -5.16 -15.67
CA ARG A 120 10.47 -4.51 -16.91
C ARG A 120 9.03 -4.02 -16.83
N THR A 121 8.12 -4.81 -16.28
CA THR A 121 6.69 -4.48 -16.27
C THR A 121 6.24 -3.81 -14.98
N GLY A 122 6.98 -4.02 -13.88
CA GLY A 122 6.56 -3.62 -12.53
C GLY A 122 5.53 -4.57 -11.92
N ARG A 123 5.22 -5.70 -12.54
CA ARG A 123 4.26 -6.68 -12.01
C ARG A 123 4.86 -7.47 -10.85
N PHE A 124 3.98 -8.00 -10.00
CA PHE A 124 4.40 -8.84 -8.89
C PHE A 124 4.10 -10.32 -9.13
N ALA A 125 4.91 -11.18 -8.54
CA ALA A 125 4.62 -12.59 -8.39
C ALA A 125 4.66 -12.93 -6.91
N LEU A 126 3.80 -13.85 -6.48
CA LEU A 126 3.73 -14.23 -5.08
C LEU A 126 3.55 -15.74 -4.93
N ALA A 127 4.51 -16.36 -4.25
CA ALA A 127 4.37 -17.68 -3.66
C ALA A 127 3.53 -17.55 -2.39
N LEU A 128 2.45 -18.34 -2.32
CA LEU A 128 1.52 -18.28 -1.21
C LEU A 128 2.07 -19.08 -0.02
N PRO A 129 1.94 -18.55 1.21
CA PRO A 129 2.27 -19.34 2.38
C PRO A 129 1.25 -20.48 2.54
N GLU A 130 1.69 -21.61 3.08
CA GLU A 130 0.80 -22.76 3.35
C GLU A 130 -0.27 -22.40 4.40
N SER A 131 0.11 -21.59 5.39
CA SER A 131 -0.77 -21.09 6.44
C SER A 131 -0.42 -19.64 6.79
N ALA A 132 -1.40 -18.92 7.35
CA ALA A 132 -1.21 -17.60 7.92
C ALA A 132 -1.91 -17.56 9.28
N PRO A 133 -1.18 -17.29 10.38
CA PRO A 133 -1.80 -17.21 11.68
C PRO A 133 -2.77 -16.02 11.74
N THR A 134 -3.80 -16.14 12.57
CA THR A 134 -4.57 -14.97 12.99
C THR A 134 -3.64 -13.99 13.70
N GLY A 135 -3.91 -12.70 13.55
CA GLY A 135 -3.05 -11.69 14.15
C GLY A 135 -3.69 -10.31 14.22
N ASP A 136 -3.09 -9.45 15.04
CA ASP A 136 -3.62 -8.11 15.30
C ASP A 136 -2.90 -7.01 14.49
N GLY A 137 -3.35 -5.77 14.65
CA GLY A 137 -2.76 -4.63 13.96
C GLY A 137 -1.31 -4.34 14.37
N SER A 138 -0.89 -4.73 15.58
CA SER A 138 0.50 -4.57 16.01
C SER A 138 1.42 -5.53 15.28
N GLU A 139 1.03 -6.79 15.20
CA GLU A 139 1.78 -7.81 14.47
C GLU A 139 1.89 -7.45 12.98
N LEU A 140 0.80 -6.94 12.37
CA LEU A 140 0.84 -6.44 10.99
C LEU A 140 1.86 -5.30 10.83
N ARG A 141 1.90 -4.34 11.76
CA ARG A 141 2.89 -3.24 11.73
C ARG A 141 4.31 -3.76 11.88
N GLU A 142 4.56 -4.72 12.76
CA GLU A 142 5.89 -5.30 12.98
C GLU A 142 6.41 -6.01 11.72
N VAL A 143 5.57 -6.84 11.09
CA VAL A 143 5.91 -7.52 9.84
C VAL A 143 6.22 -6.51 8.75
N LEU A 144 5.37 -5.50 8.55
CA LEU A 144 5.59 -4.46 7.56
C LEU A 144 6.84 -3.63 7.87
N ALA A 145 7.09 -3.29 9.14
CA ALA A 145 8.29 -2.54 9.52
C ALA A 145 9.57 -3.33 9.17
N ALA A 146 9.61 -4.63 9.49
CA ALA A 146 10.74 -5.49 9.17
C ALA A 146 10.98 -5.61 7.66
N ARG A 147 9.90 -5.71 6.87
CA ARG A 147 9.95 -5.84 5.41
C ARG A 147 10.35 -4.54 4.71
N LEU A 148 9.78 -3.42 5.13
CA LEU A 148 9.93 -2.15 4.44
C LEU A 148 11.23 -1.43 4.82
N GLY A 149 11.75 -1.62 6.04
CA GLY A 149 12.97 -0.95 6.52
C GLY A 149 14.16 -1.04 5.56
N PRO A 150 14.59 -2.24 5.13
CA PRO A 150 15.70 -2.40 4.19
C PRO A 150 15.44 -1.74 2.82
N VAL A 151 14.20 -1.82 2.32
CA VAL A 151 13.81 -1.21 1.05
C VAL A 151 13.86 0.31 1.14
N LEU A 152 13.29 0.89 2.20
CA LEU A 152 13.34 2.35 2.42
C LEU A 152 14.78 2.85 2.54
N ALA A 153 15.66 2.11 3.23
CA ALA A 153 17.08 2.44 3.34
C ALA A 153 17.77 2.42 1.97
N ALA A 154 17.51 1.38 1.15
CA ALA A 154 18.10 1.25 -0.18
C ALA A 154 17.64 2.33 -1.17
N PHE A 155 16.39 2.80 -1.05
CA PHE A 155 15.85 3.88 -1.88
C PHE A 155 16.32 5.27 -1.44
N GLN A 156 16.76 5.45 -0.19
CA GLN A 156 17.09 6.76 0.38
C GLN A 156 18.04 7.60 -0.50
N PRO A 157 19.12 7.08 -1.11
CA PRO A 157 20.02 7.87 -1.95
C PRO A 157 19.39 8.39 -3.26
N TYR A 158 18.32 7.74 -3.73
CA TYR A 158 17.68 8.01 -5.02
C TYR A 158 16.48 8.96 -4.92
N VAL A 159 16.01 9.21 -3.70
CA VAL A 159 14.85 10.05 -3.40
C VAL A 159 15.28 11.29 -2.63
N LYS A 160 14.54 12.39 -2.78
CA LYS A 160 14.82 13.64 -2.07
C LYS A 160 14.12 13.69 -0.70
N ARG A 161 14.28 12.65 0.12
CA ARG A 161 13.58 12.50 1.42
C ARG A 161 14.49 11.92 2.51
N GLY A 162 14.35 12.44 3.72
CA GLY A 162 14.97 11.84 4.91
C GLY A 162 14.18 10.62 5.43
N PRO A 163 14.75 9.84 6.37
CA PRO A 163 14.15 8.60 6.87
C PRO A 163 12.72 8.74 7.39
N ARG A 164 12.43 9.79 8.16
CA ARG A 164 11.06 10.05 8.66
C ARG A 164 10.05 10.23 7.53
N ALA A 165 10.40 10.94 6.47
CA ALA A 165 9.50 11.15 5.34
C ALA A 165 9.30 9.88 4.49
N LEU A 166 10.28 8.97 4.47
CA LEU A 166 10.16 7.66 3.84
C LEU A 166 9.20 6.76 4.60
N TRP A 167 9.31 6.71 5.92
CA TRP A 167 8.33 6.00 6.75
C TRP A 167 6.94 6.62 6.69
N GLY A 168 6.83 7.95 6.57
CA GLY A 168 5.54 8.61 6.32
C GLY A 168 4.89 8.19 5.01
N MET A 169 5.69 7.91 3.97
CA MET A 169 5.20 7.34 2.72
C MET A 169 4.70 5.90 2.90
N ALA A 170 5.41 5.08 3.67
CA ALA A 170 4.96 3.71 3.99
C ALA A 170 3.64 3.73 4.79
N ALA A 171 3.52 4.61 5.78
CA ALA A 171 2.28 4.81 6.54
C ALA A 171 1.12 5.22 5.62
N ASP A 172 1.39 6.17 4.70
CA ASP A 172 0.40 6.62 3.74
C ASP A 172 -0.07 5.51 2.79
N ASP A 173 0.84 4.69 2.30
CA ASP A 173 0.53 3.62 1.35
C ASP A 173 -0.15 2.43 2.02
N LEU A 174 0.14 2.17 3.30
CA LEU A 174 -0.64 1.25 4.14
C LEU A 174 -2.09 1.72 4.32
N ALA A 175 -2.29 2.96 4.77
CA ALA A 175 -3.63 3.54 4.91
C ALA A 175 -4.39 3.59 3.57
N SER A 176 -3.68 3.92 2.48
CA SER A 176 -4.28 3.99 1.14
C SER A 176 -4.66 2.62 0.59
N GLY A 177 -3.88 1.56 0.88
CA GLY A 177 -4.20 0.19 0.49
C GLY A 177 -5.47 -0.31 1.17
N LEU A 178 -5.57 -0.17 2.49
CA LEU A 178 -6.77 -0.52 3.25
C LEU A 178 -8.01 0.22 2.75
N TRP A 179 -7.89 1.54 2.56
CA TRP A 179 -9.01 2.36 2.09
C TRP A 179 -9.44 2.01 0.67
N TYR A 180 -8.48 1.72 -0.23
CA TYR A 180 -8.79 1.23 -1.57
C TYR A 180 -9.60 -0.07 -1.52
N LEU A 181 -9.14 -1.07 -0.76
CA LEU A 181 -9.85 -2.35 -0.62
C LEU A 181 -11.25 -2.17 -0.03
N GLY A 182 -11.40 -1.34 1.00
CA GLY A 182 -12.71 -1.01 1.57
C GLY A 182 -13.67 -0.42 0.54
N ARG A 183 -13.20 0.51 -0.29
CA ARG A 183 -14.03 1.09 -1.37
C ARG A 183 -14.44 0.08 -2.42
N MET A 184 -13.59 -0.89 -2.77
CA MET A 184 -13.94 -1.94 -3.74
C MET A 184 -14.97 -2.94 -3.22
N ARG A 185 -15.21 -2.92 -1.91
CA ARG A 185 -16.16 -3.80 -1.23
C ARG A 185 -17.38 -3.06 -0.68
N ASP A 186 -17.55 -1.78 -1.00
CA ASP A 186 -18.58 -0.90 -0.41
C ASP A 186 -18.52 -0.83 1.14
N GLU A 187 -17.31 -0.98 1.70
CA GLU A 187 -17.00 -1.01 3.13
C GLU A 187 -16.10 0.19 3.53
N GLU A 188 -16.24 1.34 2.87
CA GLU A 188 -15.32 2.49 3.00
C GLU A 188 -15.13 2.95 4.46
N GLU A 189 -16.21 3.08 5.23
CA GLU A 189 -16.18 3.51 6.64
C GLU A 189 -15.47 2.49 7.54
N ARG A 190 -15.65 1.19 7.29
CA ARG A 190 -14.96 0.13 8.01
C ARG A 190 -13.45 0.21 7.76
N ALA A 191 -13.06 0.43 6.51
CA ALA A 191 -11.65 0.58 6.16
C ALA A 191 -11.01 1.82 6.78
N VAL A 192 -11.73 2.94 6.86
CA VAL A 192 -11.26 4.12 7.60
C VAL A 192 -11.06 3.81 9.08
N ALA A 193 -12.05 3.20 9.74
CA ALA A 193 -11.94 2.86 11.15
C ALA A 193 -10.77 1.90 11.44
N LEU A 194 -10.56 0.90 10.58
CA LEU A 194 -9.42 -0.02 10.70
C LEU A 194 -8.08 0.69 10.46
N ALA A 195 -7.99 1.57 9.46
CA ALA A 195 -6.77 2.32 9.19
C ALA A 195 -6.43 3.30 10.32
N GLU A 196 -7.42 3.97 10.91
CA GLU A 196 -7.25 4.85 12.08
C GLU A 196 -6.81 4.07 13.33
N ALA A 197 -7.38 2.88 13.57
CA ALA A 197 -6.94 2.00 14.65
C ALA A 197 -5.53 1.43 14.41
N LEU A 198 -5.17 1.16 13.15
CA LEU A 198 -3.86 0.65 12.79
C LEU A 198 -2.77 1.72 12.88
N LEU A 199 -3.08 2.98 12.53
CA LEU A 199 -2.17 4.12 12.52
C LEU A 199 -2.76 5.30 13.33
N PRO A 200 -2.78 5.22 14.67
CA PRO A 200 -3.33 6.27 15.53
C PRO A 200 -2.44 7.52 15.69
N GLY A 201 -1.15 7.45 15.32
CA GLY A 201 -0.23 8.59 15.40
C GLY A 201 1.08 8.33 16.14
N ASP A 202 1.10 7.34 17.02
CA ASP A 202 2.17 7.00 17.97
C ASP A 202 2.69 5.57 17.74
N THR A 203 2.78 5.14 16.48
CA THR A 203 3.13 3.77 16.08
C THR A 203 4.47 3.69 15.34
N PRO A 204 5.62 3.87 16.03
CA PRO A 204 6.92 3.77 15.38
C PRO A 204 7.09 2.39 14.68
N PRO A 205 7.78 2.34 13.51
CA PRO A 205 8.46 3.44 12.84
C PRO A 205 7.56 4.32 11.95
N PHE A 206 6.26 4.01 11.84
CA PHE A 206 5.29 4.77 11.04
C PHE A 206 4.99 6.11 11.73
N PRO A 207 5.43 7.26 11.18
CA PRO A 207 5.12 8.53 11.79
C PRO A 207 3.67 8.90 11.48
N GLY A 208 3.00 9.58 12.41
CA GLY A 208 1.72 10.22 12.15
C GLY A 208 0.54 9.25 12.03
N ALA A 209 -0.65 9.83 11.95
CA ALA A 209 -1.90 9.07 11.94
C ALA A 209 -2.37 8.77 10.52
N ALA A 210 -3.37 7.90 10.38
CA ALA A 210 -4.09 7.72 9.11
C ALA A 210 -4.71 9.04 8.62
N ASP A 211 -5.10 9.94 9.53
CA ASP A 211 -5.49 11.34 9.30
C ASP A 211 -6.60 11.49 8.25
N PHE A 212 -7.65 10.66 8.39
CA PHE A 212 -8.86 10.78 7.60
C PHE A 212 -9.72 11.95 8.06
N ARG A 213 -10.42 12.56 7.09
CA ARG A 213 -11.33 13.68 7.31
C ARG A 213 -12.42 13.68 6.26
N ARG A 214 -13.50 14.39 6.55
CA ARG A 214 -14.62 14.56 5.61
C ARG A 214 -14.52 15.89 4.87
N LEU A 215 -14.77 15.85 3.57
CA LEU A 215 -14.95 17.01 2.71
C LEU A 215 -16.44 17.25 2.50
N PRO A 216 -16.94 18.48 2.74
CA PRO A 216 -18.30 18.84 2.33
C PRO A 216 -18.38 18.82 0.79
N GLY A 217 -19.30 18.01 0.27
CA GLY A 217 -19.65 17.95 -1.15
C GLY A 217 -20.79 18.91 -1.51
N THR A 218 -21.32 18.78 -2.72
CA THR A 218 -22.53 19.51 -3.11
C THR A 218 -23.80 18.75 -2.75
N ALA A 219 -24.94 19.45 -2.68
CA ALA A 219 -26.25 18.87 -2.32
C ALA A 219 -26.27 18.08 -0.99
N GLY A 220 -25.49 18.53 0.00
CA GLY A 220 -25.43 17.90 1.33
C GLY A 220 -24.62 16.60 1.40
N ARG A 221 -23.92 16.22 0.30
CA ARG A 221 -23.01 15.07 0.31
C ARG A 221 -21.77 15.36 1.16
N SER A 222 -21.11 14.29 1.58
CA SER A 222 -19.83 14.33 2.26
C SER A 222 -18.94 13.22 1.72
N HIS A 223 -17.68 13.53 1.48
CA HIS A 223 -16.71 12.58 0.92
C HIS A 223 -15.55 12.34 1.88
N LEU A 224 -15.07 11.10 1.96
CA LEU A 224 -13.86 10.79 2.72
C LEU A 224 -12.60 11.22 1.95
N THR A 225 -11.65 11.78 2.68
CA THR A 225 -10.30 12.05 2.21
C THR A 225 -9.33 11.88 3.37
N ARG A 226 -8.03 12.05 3.10
CA ARG A 226 -7.02 12.09 4.16
C ARG A 226 -5.92 13.08 3.85
N THR A 227 -5.26 13.54 4.89
CA THR A 227 -4.04 14.33 4.77
C THR A 227 -2.84 13.38 4.76
N ARG A 228 -2.08 13.41 3.67
CA ARG A 228 -0.89 12.56 3.49
C ARG A 228 0.34 13.16 4.17
N LEU A 229 1.21 12.30 4.67
CA LEU A 229 2.53 12.68 5.22
C LEU A 229 3.61 12.74 4.13
N GLY A 230 3.49 11.89 3.13
CA GLY A 230 4.37 11.75 1.99
C GLY A 230 3.70 12.12 0.66
N CYS A 231 4.49 12.09 -0.41
CA CYS A 231 4.00 12.35 -1.77
C CYS A 231 4.61 11.34 -2.73
N CYS A 232 3.86 10.82 -3.70
CA CYS A 232 4.41 9.95 -4.73
C CYS A 232 5.01 10.71 -5.94
N LEU A 233 4.88 12.04 -5.97
CA LEU A 233 5.33 12.94 -7.06
C LEU A 233 4.68 12.69 -8.44
N TYR A 234 3.58 11.92 -8.52
CA TYR A 234 2.90 11.66 -9.79
C TYR A 234 2.41 12.94 -10.50
N TYR A 235 2.10 14.00 -9.72
CA TYR A 235 1.76 15.31 -10.28
C TYR A 235 2.85 15.92 -11.18
N ALA A 236 4.11 15.48 -11.04
CA ALA A 236 5.22 15.95 -11.87
C ALA A 236 5.33 15.19 -13.21
N ILE A 237 4.53 14.13 -13.39
CA ILE A 237 4.41 13.35 -14.62
C ILE A 237 3.13 13.76 -15.35
N ALA A 238 1.99 13.60 -14.69
CA ALA A 238 0.66 13.88 -15.24
C ALA A 238 -0.18 14.68 -14.22
N PRO A 239 -0.03 16.02 -14.15
CA PRO A 239 -0.68 16.84 -13.12
C PRO A 239 -2.22 16.77 -13.16
N ALA A 240 -2.81 16.61 -14.34
CA ALA A 240 -4.25 16.44 -14.50
C ALA A 240 -4.76 15.17 -13.78
N GLU A 241 -3.94 14.12 -13.71
CA GLU A 241 -4.27 12.81 -13.15
C GLU A 241 -3.85 12.65 -11.67
N ALA A 242 -3.62 13.75 -10.95
CA ALA A 242 -3.30 13.68 -9.53
C ALA A 242 -4.36 12.90 -8.72
N CYS A 243 -3.93 12.02 -7.80
CA CYS A 243 -4.85 11.25 -6.98
C CYS A 243 -5.67 12.15 -6.03
N LEU A 244 -6.78 11.62 -5.52
CA LEU A 244 -7.71 12.34 -4.63
C LEU A 244 -7.11 12.71 -3.27
N THR A 245 -5.94 12.18 -2.91
CA THR A 245 -5.19 12.53 -1.69
C THR A 245 -3.89 13.28 -1.99
N CYS A 246 -3.65 13.68 -3.25
CA CYS A 246 -2.41 14.34 -3.63
C CYS A 246 -2.30 15.72 -2.96
N PRO A 247 -1.20 16.06 -2.25
CA PRO A 247 -1.07 17.35 -1.55
C PRO A 247 -1.07 18.58 -2.48
N ARG A 248 -0.99 18.38 -3.81
CA ARG A 248 -1.08 19.44 -4.82
C ARG A 248 -2.51 19.69 -5.32
N THR A 249 -3.45 18.82 -4.98
CA THR A 249 -4.88 19.00 -5.28
C THR A 249 -5.51 19.79 -4.14
N SER A 250 -6.33 20.79 -4.45
CA SER A 250 -7.12 21.52 -3.44
C SER A 250 -8.37 20.73 -3.06
N ASP A 251 -8.98 21.04 -1.92
CA ASP A 251 -10.23 20.36 -1.50
C ASP A 251 -11.38 20.61 -2.47
N ALA A 252 -11.49 21.83 -3.02
CA ALA A 252 -12.48 22.14 -4.06
C ALA A 252 -12.29 21.27 -5.32
N GLU A 253 -11.04 21.07 -5.75
CA GLU A 253 -10.74 20.21 -6.89
C GLU A 253 -10.98 18.72 -6.58
N ARG A 254 -10.72 18.28 -5.34
CA ARG A 254 -11.06 16.92 -4.90
C ARG A 254 -12.56 16.67 -4.97
N VAL A 255 -13.36 17.57 -4.41
CA VAL A 255 -14.83 17.47 -4.44
C VAL A 255 -15.33 17.47 -5.88
N ARG A 256 -14.80 18.35 -6.74
CA ARG A 256 -15.14 18.33 -8.17
C ARG A 256 -14.92 16.96 -8.77
N ARG A 257 -13.73 16.36 -8.61
CA ARG A 257 -13.40 15.03 -9.18
C ARG A 257 -14.23 13.88 -8.61
N LEU A 258 -14.63 13.97 -7.34
CA LEU A 258 -15.45 12.97 -6.65
C LEU A 258 -16.92 12.99 -7.07
N GLU A 259 -17.38 14.10 -7.66
CA GLU A 259 -18.78 14.31 -8.05
C GLU A 259 -18.97 14.43 -9.57
N LEU A 260 -17.92 14.15 -10.34
CA LEU A 260 -18.00 13.90 -11.78
C LEU A 260 -18.54 12.49 -12.05
#